data_AF-A0A8S0QTI9-F1
#
_entry.id   AF-A0A8S0QTI9-F1
#
_cell.length_a   1.000
_cell.length_b   1.000
_cell.length_c   1.000
_cell.angle_alpha   90.00
_cell.angle_beta   90.00
_cell.angle_gamma   90.00
#
_symmetry.space_group_name_H-M   'P 1'
#
loop_
_entity.id
_entity.type
_entity.pdbx_description
1 polymer ?
#
loop_
_entity_poly.entity_id
_entity_poly.type
_entity_poly.pdbx_seq_one_letter_code
_entity_poly.pdbx_strand_id
1 'polypeptide(L)'
;MEDIFVGLLMMLLLLSLIPLYLWKRRIDSHSSDQHEEETQAVQEERVVRATGTRRMRRRPAASSVASTSSAAATEEETADGTDDEEPGDGYYAAKASKKREKKRQEREAQRQAAVAARESRRTKQDHYDEMRRKKDEEHEARERMLEEEAKARKAEEEAAASLEFDKWKGEFSIDAEGTTENEVQDGNQGLLFDFVEYIKKHKCVPLEDVAAEFKLRTQEDYLG
;
A
#
# COMPACT_ATOMS: atom_id res chain seq x y z
N MET A 1 -21.34 -4.78 -37.32
CA MET A 1 -20.33 -4.13 -36.46
C MET A 1 -20.92 -3.76 -35.10
N GLU A 2 -22.17 -3.32 -35.05
CA GLU A 2 -22.91 -2.98 -33.83
C GLU A 2 -22.97 -4.14 -32.81
N ASP A 3 -23.18 -5.39 -33.23
CA ASP A 3 -23.24 -6.53 -32.31
C ASP A 3 -21.92 -6.81 -31.57
N ILE A 4 -20.79 -6.51 -32.23
CA ILE A 4 -19.45 -6.63 -31.62
C ILE A 4 -19.25 -5.52 -30.59
N PHE A 5 -19.69 -4.29 -30.89
CA PHE A 5 -19.66 -3.19 -29.94
C PHE A 5 -20.57 -3.46 -28.73
N VAL A 6 -21.76 -4.01 -28.93
CA VAL A 6 -22.67 -4.41 -27.84
C VAL A 6 -22.03 -5.51 -26.99
N GLY A 7 -21.39 -6.51 -27.61
CA GLY A 7 -20.66 -7.56 -26.90
C GLY A 7 -19.50 -7.01 -26.05
N LEU A 8 -18.72 -6.08 -26.60
CA LEU A 8 -17.61 -5.44 -25.89
C LEU A 8 -18.10 -4.55 -24.74
N LEU A 9 -19.20 -3.80 -24.93
CA LEU A 9 -19.81 -3.00 -23.87
C LEU A 9 -20.34 -3.86 -22.72
N MET A 10 -20.99 -4.99 -23.02
CA MET A 10 -21.44 -5.93 -21.98
C MET A 10 -20.29 -6.59 -21.24
N MET A 11 -19.20 -6.90 -21.94
CA MET A 11 -17.99 -7.47 -21.34
C MET A 11 -17.33 -6.47 -20.39
N LEU A 12 -17.15 -5.21 -20.81
CA LEU A 12 -16.61 -4.14 -19.96
C LEU A 12 -17.51 -3.83 -18.75
N LEU A 13 -18.82 -3.89 -18.92
CA LEU A 13 -19.79 -3.71 -17.84
C LEU A 13 -19.67 -4.84 -16.80
N LEU A 14 -19.57 -6.10 -17.22
CA LEU A 14 -19.32 -7.22 -16.32
C LEU A 14 -17.96 -7.13 -15.63
N LEU A 15 -16.91 -6.77 -16.38
CA LEU A 15 -15.55 -6.66 -15.87
C LEU A 15 -15.39 -5.53 -14.85
N SER A 16 -16.19 -4.46 -14.95
CA SER A 16 -16.24 -3.37 -13.97
C SER A 16 -17.16 -3.66 -12.79
N LEU A 17 -18.25 -4.39 -12.98
CA LEU A 17 -19.18 -4.76 -11.90
C LEU A 17 -18.58 -5.74 -10.90
N ILE A 18 -17.74 -6.69 -11.34
CA ILE A 18 -17.10 -7.68 -10.45
C ILE A 18 -16.21 -7.03 -9.38
N PRO A 19 -15.21 -6.17 -9.71
CA PRO A 19 -14.39 -5.50 -8.72
C PRO A 19 -15.19 -4.50 -7.88
N LEU A 20 -16.17 -3.81 -8.45
CA LEU A 20 -17.06 -2.91 -7.70
C LEU A 20 -17.92 -3.68 -6.69
N TYR A 21 -18.43 -4.85 -7.06
CA TYR A 21 -19.22 -5.69 -6.16
C TYR A 21 -18.37 -6.27 -5.02
N LEU A 22 -17.14 -6.70 -5.32
CA LEU A 22 -16.19 -7.17 -4.30
C LEU A 22 -15.76 -6.02 -3.37
N TRP A 23 -15.54 -4.82 -3.91
CA TRP A 23 -15.18 -3.65 -3.11
C TRP A 23 -16.34 -3.17 -2.25
N LYS A 24 -17.57 -3.13 -2.79
CA LYS A 24 -18.78 -2.83 -2.04
C LYS A 24 -19.02 -3.85 -0.92
N ARG A 25 -18.86 -5.15 -1.21
CA ARG A 25 -18.98 -6.21 -0.19
C ARG A 25 -17.93 -6.07 0.91
N ARG A 26 -16.72 -5.61 0.57
CA ARG A 26 -15.65 -5.33 1.54
C ARG A 26 -15.96 -4.09 2.39
N ILE A 27 -16.57 -3.06 1.81
CA ILE A 27 -17.01 -1.85 2.53
C ILE A 27 -18.19 -2.17 3.45
N ASP A 28 -19.16 -2.96 2.99
CA ASP A 28 -20.33 -3.38 3.78
C ASP A 28 -19.95 -4.34 4.94
N SER A 29 -18.87 -5.11 4.78
CA SER A 29 -18.29 -5.89 5.89
C SER A 29 -17.49 -5.01 6.85
N HIS A 30 -16.80 -3.97 6.35
CA HIS A 30 -16.09 -3.01 7.18
C HIS A 30 -17.04 -2.10 7.99
N SER A 31 -18.26 -1.85 7.51
CA SER A 31 -19.28 -1.10 8.26
C SER A 31 -20.03 -1.96 9.29
N SER A 32 -20.16 -3.28 9.08
CA SER A 32 -20.59 -4.20 10.14
C SER A 32 -19.54 -4.33 11.23
N ASP A 33 -18.25 -4.41 10.88
CA ASP A 33 -17.16 -4.45 11.86
C ASP A 33 -17.02 -3.13 12.63
N GLN A 34 -17.34 -1.97 12.04
CA GLN A 34 -17.32 -0.70 12.80
C GLN A 34 -18.43 -0.61 13.86
N HIS A 35 -19.58 -1.28 13.66
CA HIS A 35 -20.64 -1.30 14.66
C HIS A 35 -20.37 -2.28 15.83
N GLU A 36 -19.54 -3.31 15.60
CA GLU A 36 -19.03 -4.19 16.67
C GLU A 36 -17.74 -3.63 17.31
N GLU A 37 -16.86 -2.97 16.56
CA GLU A 37 -15.65 -2.33 17.11
C GLU A 37 -15.96 -1.07 17.94
N GLU A 38 -16.99 -0.26 17.62
CA GLU A 38 -17.36 0.86 18.51
C GLU A 38 -18.00 0.39 19.83
N THR A 39 -18.63 -0.79 19.86
CA THR A 39 -19.14 -1.36 21.12
C THR A 39 -18.07 -2.12 21.91
N GLN A 40 -16.95 -2.47 21.28
CA GLN A 40 -15.82 -3.15 21.92
C GLN A 40 -14.68 -2.19 22.32
N ALA A 41 -14.42 -1.14 21.54
CA ALA A 41 -13.38 -0.13 21.83
C ALA A 41 -13.72 0.77 23.02
N VAL A 42 -15.01 0.97 23.34
CA VAL A 42 -15.43 1.68 24.57
C VAL A 42 -15.37 0.77 25.81
N GLN A 43 -15.26 -0.56 25.64
CA GLN A 43 -15.14 -1.51 26.76
C GLN A 43 -13.69 -1.87 27.12
N GLU A 44 -12.72 -1.67 26.23
CA GLU A 44 -11.32 -1.99 26.53
C GLU A 44 -10.60 -0.93 27.41
N GLU A 45 -11.18 0.26 27.60
CA GLU A 45 -10.59 1.29 28.48
C GLU A 45 -11.21 1.34 29.91
N ARG A 46 -12.22 0.50 30.23
CA ARG A 46 -12.91 0.59 31.53
C ARG A 46 -13.23 -0.73 32.23
N VAL A 47 -12.32 -1.70 32.23
CA VAL A 47 -12.39 -2.84 33.18
C VAL A 47 -11.02 -3.17 33.76
N VAL A 48 -10.51 -2.24 34.58
CA VAL A 48 -9.58 -2.58 35.68
C VAL A 48 -10.42 -2.81 36.95
N ARG A 49 -10.98 -4.02 37.10
CA ARG A 49 -11.53 -4.69 38.32
C ARG A 49 -12.50 -5.78 37.84
N ALA A 50 -12.52 -7.03 38.28
CA ALA A 50 -11.91 -7.78 39.38
C ALA A 50 -11.92 -9.27 38.96
N THR A 51 -11.03 -10.15 39.43
CA THR A 51 -11.32 -11.13 40.49
C THR A 51 -10.14 -12.10 40.61
N GLY A 52 -9.81 -12.58 41.82
CA GLY A 52 -8.89 -13.70 42.02
C GLY A 52 -7.85 -13.47 43.11
N THR A 53 -8.29 -13.50 44.36
CA THR A 53 -7.52 -13.22 45.58
C THR A 53 -6.40 -14.24 45.85
N ARG A 54 -5.20 -13.69 46.10
CA ARG A 54 -4.04 -14.30 46.75
C ARG A 54 -4.44 -15.02 48.06
N ARG A 55 -4.12 -16.31 48.18
CA ARG A 55 -4.08 -17.02 49.47
C ARG A 55 -2.89 -16.52 50.28
N MET A 56 -3.14 -15.68 51.27
CA MET A 56 -2.13 -15.26 52.25
C MET A 56 -2.01 -16.30 53.36
N ARG A 57 -0.75 -16.64 53.64
CA ARG A 57 -0.26 -17.47 54.73
C ARG A 57 -0.78 -16.92 56.07
N ARG A 58 -1.48 -17.76 56.86
CA ARG A 58 -1.78 -17.47 58.26
C ARG A 58 -0.53 -17.68 59.10
N ARG A 59 -0.04 -16.63 59.77
CA ARG A 59 0.55 -16.70 61.11
C ARG A 59 -0.15 -15.63 61.98
N PRO A 60 -0.42 -15.90 63.27
CA PRO A 60 -1.32 -15.09 64.07
C PRO A 60 -0.58 -13.92 64.74
N ALA A 61 -1.13 -12.71 64.64
CA ALA A 61 -1.36 -11.79 65.77
C ALA A 61 -1.90 -10.43 65.28
N ALA A 62 -3.08 -10.08 65.79
CA ALA A 62 -3.68 -8.75 65.98
C ALA A 62 -3.56 -7.64 64.89
N SER A 63 -4.70 -7.45 64.19
CA SER A 63 -5.38 -6.22 63.75
C SER A 63 -4.70 -5.13 62.89
N SER A 64 -5.31 -4.94 61.69
CA SER A 64 -5.66 -3.69 60.99
C SER A 64 -4.57 -2.72 60.49
N VAL A 65 -4.65 -2.40 59.19
CA VAL A 65 -4.33 -1.13 58.48
C VAL A 65 -3.54 -1.35 57.16
N ALA A 66 -3.88 -0.53 56.17
CA ALA A 66 -3.54 -0.58 54.76
C ALA A 66 -2.07 -0.24 54.43
N SER A 67 -1.66 -0.68 53.24
CA SER A 67 -0.33 -0.53 52.63
C SER A 67 -0.13 0.79 51.87
N THR A 68 1.13 1.26 51.80
CA THR A 68 1.69 2.02 50.67
C THR A 68 3.17 1.64 50.42
N SER A 69 3.53 1.63 49.12
CA SER A 69 4.84 1.89 48.47
C SER A 69 6.11 1.03 48.69
N SER A 70 6.53 0.42 47.57
CA SER A 70 7.87 0.40 46.89
C SER A 70 9.18 -0.10 47.54
N ALA A 71 9.94 -0.78 46.69
CA ALA A 71 11.40 -0.79 46.51
C ALA A 71 12.23 -1.98 47.07
N ALA A 72 12.86 -2.68 46.12
CA ALA A 72 14.18 -3.33 46.10
C ALA A 72 14.87 -3.73 47.42
N ALA A 73 15.13 -5.03 47.57
CA ALA A 73 16.37 -5.64 48.09
C ALA A 73 16.30 -7.14 47.75
N THR A 74 17.15 -7.68 46.89
CA THR A 74 18.35 -8.45 47.28
C THR A 74 18.08 -9.37 48.47
N GLU A 75 17.93 -10.68 48.23
CA GLU A 75 18.13 -11.71 49.25
C GLU A 75 18.33 -13.08 48.58
N GLU A 76 19.61 -13.32 48.25
CA GLU A 76 20.23 -14.62 48.45
C GLU A 76 19.94 -15.08 49.88
N GLU A 77 19.09 -16.10 50.06
CA GLU A 77 19.15 -16.93 51.26
C GLU A 77 18.71 -18.35 50.95
N THR A 78 19.69 -19.15 50.55
CA THR A 78 19.68 -20.60 50.75
C THR A 78 19.54 -20.88 52.24
N ALA A 79 18.30 -21.07 52.69
CA ALA A 79 18.01 -21.65 54.00
C ALA A 79 18.39 -23.15 54.00
N ASP A 80 19.69 -23.43 53.99
CA ASP A 80 20.27 -24.67 54.50
C ASP A 80 20.33 -24.53 56.02
N GLY A 81 19.19 -24.77 56.67
CA GLY A 81 19.13 -24.96 58.10
C GLY A 81 19.84 -26.26 58.45
N THR A 82 21.17 -26.17 58.58
CA THR A 82 21.95 -27.02 59.48
C THR A 82 21.41 -26.73 60.88
N ASP A 83 20.47 -27.57 61.32
CA ASP A 83 20.11 -27.71 62.72
C ASP A 83 21.12 -28.69 63.31
N ASP A 84 22.06 -28.10 64.04
CA ASP A 84 23.15 -28.71 64.77
C ASP A 84 22.56 -29.23 66.09
N GLU A 85 22.21 -30.52 66.15
CA GLU A 85 21.82 -31.21 67.39
C GLU A 85 22.56 -32.56 67.46
N GLU A 86 23.24 -32.72 68.59
CA GLU A 86 24.24 -33.71 69.01
C GLU A 86 23.80 -35.20 68.90
N PRO A 87 24.72 -36.19 68.82
CA PRO A 87 24.45 -37.49 68.21
C PRO A 87 23.75 -38.44 69.18
N GLY A 88 22.43 -38.57 69.01
CA GLY A 88 21.63 -39.63 69.62
C GLY A 88 21.17 -40.66 68.59
N ASP A 89 21.79 -41.85 68.63
CA ASP A 89 21.36 -43.09 67.94
C ASP A 89 21.41 -43.09 66.39
N GLY A 90 22.33 -43.90 65.84
CA GLY A 90 22.64 -43.98 64.40
C GLY A 90 21.48 -44.37 63.48
N TYR A 91 20.34 -44.79 64.04
CA TYR A 91 19.13 -45.10 63.28
C TYR A 91 18.39 -43.84 62.77
N TYR A 92 18.40 -42.73 63.52
CA TYR A 92 17.72 -41.49 63.12
C TYR A 92 18.50 -40.70 62.05
N ALA A 93 19.84 -40.67 62.16
CA ALA A 93 20.71 -40.07 61.16
C ALA A 93 20.57 -40.75 59.77
N ALA A 94 20.43 -42.08 59.75
CA ALA A 94 20.24 -42.86 58.52
C ALA A 94 18.86 -42.62 57.84
N LYS A 95 17.84 -42.25 58.60
CA LYS A 95 16.52 -41.86 58.04
C LYS A 95 16.54 -40.44 57.50
N ALA A 96 17.25 -39.52 58.16
CA ALA A 96 17.44 -38.14 57.70
C ALA A 96 18.24 -38.06 56.39
N SER A 97 19.33 -38.84 56.26
CA SER A 97 20.11 -38.90 55.02
C SER A 97 19.30 -39.41 53.83
N LYS A 98 18.52 -40.49 54.00
CA LYS A 98 17.60 -41.02 52.97
C LYS A 98 16.53 -40.01 52.56
N LYS A 99 16.04 -39.17 53.49
CA LYS A 99 15.08 -38.09 53.19
C LYS A 99 15.75 -36.95 52.39
N ARG A 100 16.99 -36.58 52.73
CA ARG A 100 17.77 -35.57 52.00
C ARG A 100 18.09 -36.03 50.57
N GLU A 101 18.48 -37.29 50.40
CA GLU A 101 18.71 -37.94 49.10
C GLU A 101 17.45 -37.90 48.22
N LYS A 102 16.30 -38.33 48.75
CA LYS A 102 15.02 -38.29 48.02
C LYS A 102 14.60 -36.88 47.62
N LYS A 103 14.77 -35.89 48.51
CA LYS A 103 14.49 -34.47 48.20
C LYS A 103 15.42 -33.93 47.10
N ARG A 104 16.68 -34.35 47.07
CA ARG A 104 17.62 -33.98 46.01
C ARG A 104 17.20 -34.59 44.67
N GLN A 105 16.86 -35.87 44.65
CA GLN A 105 16.37 -36.55 43.44
C GLN A 105 15.08 -35.93 42.90
N GLU A 106 14.13 -35.57 43.77
CA GLU A 106 12.89 -34.89 43.37
C GLU A 106 13.18 -33.49 42.80
N ARG A 107 14.11 -32.72 43.40
CA ARG A 107 14.52 -31.41 42.89
C ARG A 107 15.23 -31.52 41.53
N GLU A 108 16.04 -32.54 41.33
CA GLU A 108 16.71 -32.81 40.05
C GLU A 108 15.70 -33.24 38.98
N ALA A 109 14.73 -34.11 39.31
CA ALA A 109 13.63 -34.48 38.42
C ALA A 109 12.76 -33.27 38.03
N GLN A 110 12.47 -32.38 38.99
CA GLN A 110 11.73 -31.13 38.71
C GLN A 110 12.51 -30.20 37.78
N ARG A 111 13.83 -30.08 37.97
CA ARG A 111 14.70 -29.29 37.08
C ARG A 111 14.72 -29.87 35.66
N GLN A 112 14.85 -31.19 35.53
CA GLN A 112 14.84 -31.86 34.22
C GLN A 112 13.50 -31.68 33.51
N ALA A 113 12.37 -31.85 34.22
CA ALA A 113 11.04 -31.61 33.66
C ALA A 113 10.85 -30.15 33.21
N ALA A 114 11.35 -29.18 34.00
CA ALA A 114 11.30 -27.77 33.64
C ALA A 114 12.17 -27.43 32.42
N VAL A 115 13.35 -28.04 32.29
CA VAL A 115 14.22 -27.88 31.11
C VAL A 115 13.58 -28.49 29.88
N ALA A 116 13.06 -29.72 29.96
CA ALA A 116 12.37 -30.37 28.84
C ALA A 116 11.12 -29.59 28.39
N ALA A 117 10.38 -28.98 29.31
CA ALA A 117 9.25 -28.10 28.98
C ALA A 117 9.70 -26.82 28.27
N ARG A 118 10.85 -26.24 28.65
CA ARG A 118 11.43 -25.06 27.98
C ARG A 118 11.97 -25.40 26.60
N GLU A 119 12.68 -26.52 26.47
CA GLU A 119 13.21 -26.99 25.20
C GLU A 119 12.10 -27.32 24.21
N SER A 120 11.04 -28.04 24.63
CA SER A 120 9.89 -28.31 23.76
C SER A 120 9.11 -27.07 23.35
N ARG A 121 9.08 -26.02 24.20
CA ARG A 121 8.51 -24.72 23.80
C ARG A 121 9.41 -24.00 22.81
N ARG A 122 10.73 -24.04 23.03
CA ARG A 122 11.72 -23.40 22.16
C ARG A 122 11.76 -24.05 20.78
N THR A 123 11.79 -25.38 20.68
CA THR A 123 11.79 -26.07 19.39
C THR A 123 10.56 -25.77 18.55
N LYS A 124 9.38 -25.67 19.19
CA LYS A 124 8.15 -25.25 18.50
C LYS A 124 8.25 -23.80 18.01
N GLN A 125 8.74 -22.90 18.86
CA GLN A 125 8.91 -21.50 18.49
C GLN A 125 9.91 -21.34 17.34
N ASP A 126 11.08 -21.97 17.44
CA ASP A 126 12.12 -21.95 16.40
C ASP A 126 11.56 -22.50 15.07
N HIS A 127 10.74 -23.56 15.10
CA HIS A 127 10.08 -24.09 13.90
C HIS A 127 9.08 -23.11 13.29
N TYR A 128 8.25 -22.42 14.09
CA TYR A 128 7.33 -21.40 13.59
C TYR A 128 8.07 -20.20 12.99
N ASP A 129 9.15 -19.77 13.64
CA ASP A 129 9.97 -18.66 13.17
C ASP A 129 10.68 -19.03 11.86
N GLU A 130 11.22 -20.24 11.74
CA GLU A 130 11.81 -20.75 10.49
C GLU A 130 10.78 -20.82 9.35
N MET A 131 9.58 -21.34 9.62
CA MET A 131 8.50 -21.39 8.64
C MET A 131 8.05 -20.00 8.20
N ARG A 132 8.04 -19.02 9.12
CA ARG A 132 7.72 -17.63 8.82
C ARG A 132 8.79 -17.02 7.91
N ARG A 133 10.07 -17.16 8.27
CA ARG A 133 11.19 -16.65 7.46
C ARG A 133 11.20 -17.26 6.06
N LYS A 134 10.99 -18.57 5.94
CA LYS A 134 10.91 -19.23 4.63
C LYS A 134 9.77 -18.70 3.77
N LYS A 135 8.61 -18.41 4.37
CA LYS A 135 7.46 -17.86 3.66
C LYS A 135 7.71 -16.42 3.20
N ASP A 136 8.36 -15.62 4.04
CA ASP A 136 8.73 -14.25 3.71
C ASP A 136 9.77 -14.22 2.58
N GLU A 137 10.77 -15.12 2.62
CA GLU A 137 11.76 -15.30 1.55
C GLU A 137 11.13 -15.77 0.23
N GLU A 138 10.16 -16.69 0.27
CA GLU A 138 9.42 -17.13 -0.91
C GLU A 138 8.58 -16.00 -1.52
N HIS A 139 7.96 -15.17 -0.69
CA HIS A 139 7.21 -14.01 -1.13
C HIS A 139 8.11 -13.00 -1.82
N GLU A 140 9.23 -12.65 -1.18
CA GLU A 140 10.20 -11.71 -1.72
C GLU A 140 10.80 -12.23 -3.04
N ALA A 141 11.12 -13.53 -3.13
CA ALA A 141 11.58 -14.14 -4.37
C ALA A 141 10.53 -14.06 -5.48
N ARG A 142 9.25 -14.33 -5.17
CA ARG A 142 8.15 -14.23 -6.14
C ARG A 142 7.94 -12.78 -6.60
N GLU A 143 8.00 -11.82 -5.68
CA GLU A 143 7.88 -10.40 -6.02
C GLU A 143 9.02 -9.93 -6.91
N ARG A 144 10.27 -10.34 -6.63
CA ARG A 144 11.42 -10.02 -7.49
C ARG A 144 11.25 -10.59 -8.89
N MET A 145 10.82 -11.85 -9.03
CA MET A 145 10.56 -12.46 -10.34
C MET A 145 9.50 -11.68 -11.13
N LEU A 146 8.39 -11.31 -10.49
CA LEU A 146 7.32 -10.53 -11.14
C LEU A 146 7.77 -9.11 -11.49
N GLU A 147 8.60 -8.48 -10.65
CA GLU A 147 9.14 -7.14 -10.91
C GLU A 147 10.12 -7.17 -12.09
N GLU A 148 10.97 -8.19 -12.18
CA GLU A 148 11.88 -8.39 -13.31
C GLU A 148 11.11 -8.64 -14.61
N GLU A 149 10.08 -9.49 -14.60
CA GLU A 149 9.20 -9.72 -15.75
C GLU A 149 8.46 -8.44 -16.18
N ALA A 150 7.94 -7.67 -15.21
CA ALA A 150 7.26 -6.41 -15.51
C ALA A 150 8.21 -5.35 -16.08
N LYS A 151 9.46 -5.31 -15.60
CA LYS A 151 10.51 -4.43 -16.13
C LYS A 151 10.92 -4.84 -17.54
N ALA A 152 11.08 -6.14 -17.79
CA ALA A 152 11.40 -6.68 -19.12
C ALA A 152 10.29 -6.34 -20.13
N ARG A 153 9.02 -6.57 -19.78
CA ARG A 153 7.90 -6.23 -20.66
C ARG A 153 7.82 -4.74 -20.97
N LYS A 154 8.03 -3.88 -19.97
CA LYS A 154 8.06 -2.42 -20.18
C LYS A 154 9.20 -2.00 -21.12
N ALA A 155 10.38 -2.61 -20.99
CA ALA A 155 11.50 -2.32 -21.87
C ALA A 155 11.22 -2.78 -23.32
N GLU A 156 10.56 -3.92 -23.51
CA GLU A 156 10.12 -4.40 -24.83
C GLU A 156 9.05 -3.49 -25.44
N GLU A 157 8.05 -3.06 -24.66
CA GLU A 157 7.01 -2.12 -25.09
C GLU A 157 7.60 -0.76 -25.47
N GLU A 158 8.55 -0.22 -24.68
CA GLU A 158 9.22 1.04 -24.99
C GLU A 158 10.11 0.92 -26.23
N ALA A 159 10.82 -0.19 -26.40
CA ALA A 159 11.59 -0.45 -27.61
C ALA A 159 10.68 -0.56 -28.84
N ALA A 160 9.55 -1.27 -28.75
CA ALA A 160 8.57 -1.35 -29.82
C ALA A 160 7.97 0.02 -30.16
N ALA A 161 7.59 0.79 -29.15
CA ALA A 161 7.07 2.15 -29.31
C ALA A 161 8.09 3.09 -29.95
N SER A 162 9.38 2.96 -29.63
CA SER A 162 10.43 3.77 -30.27
C SER A 162 10.58 3.47 -31.76
N LEU A 163 10.50 2.19 -32.15
CA LEU A 163 10.55 1.77 -33.56
C LEU A 163 9.29 2.21 -34.32
N GLU A 164 8.12 2.14 -33.67
CA GLU A 164 6.87 2.65 -34.23
C GLU A 164 6.89 4.17 -34.38
N PHE A 165 7.44 4.89 -33.39
CA PHE A 165 7.63 6.33 -33.47
C PHE A 165 8.53 6.72 -34.64
N ASP A 166 9.66 6.05 -34.83
CA ASP A 166 10.56 6.33 -35.96
C ASP A 166 9.89 6.03 -37.31
N LYS A 167 9.08 4.97 -37.38
CA LYS A 167 8.28 4.66 -38.57
C LYS A 167 7.26 5.76 -38.87
N TRP A 168 6.47 6.17 -37.89
CA TRP A 168 5.50 7.26 -38.06
C TRP A 168 6.17 8.60 -38.35
N LYS A 169 7.33 8.86 -37.76
CA LYS A 169 8.14 10.06 -38.06
C LYS A 169 8.61 10.07 -39.51
N GLY A 170 8.92 8.91 -40.09
CA GLY A 170 9.24 8.78 -41.51
C GLY A 170 8.03 8.95 -42.43
N GLU A 171 6.84 8.54 -41.98
CA GLU A 171 5.56 8.71 -42.70
C GLU A 171 5.01 10.15 -42.56
N PHE A 172 5.33 10.84 -41.47
CA PHE A 172 5.03 12.25 -41.24
C PHE A 172 6.09 13.12 -41.95
N SER A 173 6.13 13.07 -43.29
CA SER A 173 6.74 14.16 -44.04
C SER A 173 5.86 15.40 -43.86
N ILE A 174 6.27 16.29 -42.95
CA ILE A 174 5.71 17.62 -42.86
C ILE A 174 6.15 18.33 -44.14
N ASP A 175 5.27 18.35 -45.15
CA ASP A 175 5.39 19.29 -46.25
C ASP A 175 5.45 20.68 -45.62
N ALA A 176 6.60 21.33 -45.73
CA ALA A 176 6.83 22.70 -45.30
C ALA A 176 6.09 23.70 -46.22
N GLU A 177 4.88 23.35 -46.67
CA GLU A 177 4.03 24.16 -47.55
C GLU A 177 2.92 24.82 -46.74
N GLY A 178 3.30 25.42 -45.61
CA GLY A 178 2.54 26.47 -44.96
C GLY A 178 2.94 27.84 -45.50
N THR A 179 2.69 28.12 -46.79
CA THR A 179 2.81 29.48 -47.35
C THR A 179 1.54 29.91 -48.10
N THR A 180 0.36 29.62 -47.54
CA THR A 180 -0.91 30.14 -48.09
C THR A 180 -1.16 31.62 -47.76
N GLU A 181 -0.28 32.27 -47.00
CA GLU A 181 -0.38 33.72 -46.75
C GLU A 181 0.35 34.56 -47.82
N ASN A 182 1.45 34.08 -48.42
CA ASN A 182 2.11 34.80 -49.53
C ASN A 182 1.32 34.72 -50.84
N GLU A 183 0.67 33.60 -51.15
CA GLU A 183 -0.05 33.43 -52.42
C GLU A 183 -1.26 34.38 -52.53
N VAL A 184 -1.93 34.64 -51.41
CA VAL A 184 -3.00 35.64 -51.32
C VAL A 184 -2.44 37.06 -51.41
N GLN A 185 -1.25 37.32 -50.87
CA GLN A 185 -0.62 38.64 -50.92
C GLN A 185 -0.03 38.97 -52.30
N ASP A 186 0.49 37.97 -53.02
CA ASP A 186 1.02 38.13 -54.38
C ASP A 186 -0.11 38.28 -55.42
N GLY A 187 -1.21 37.54 -55.25
CA GLY A 187 -2.42 37.71 -56.07
C GLY A 187 -3.04 39.11 -55.95
N ASN A 188 -3.01 39.69 -54.73
CA ASN A 188 -3.48 41.06 -54.50
C ASN A 188 -2.57 42.12 -55.14
N GLN A 189 -1.25 41.87 -55.22
CA GLN A 189 -0.31 42.77 -55.90
C GLN A 189 -0.50 42.74 -57.43
N GLY A 190 -0.75 41.57 -58.01
CA GLY A 190 -1.08 41.42 -59.43
C GLY A 190 -2.36 42.18 -59.81
N LEU A 191 -3.41 42.08 -58.98
CA LEU A 191 -4.68 42.77 -59.23
C LEU A 191 -4.55 44.30 -59.26
N LEU A 192 -3.70 44.87 -58.39
CA LEU A 192 -3.42 46.31 -58.37
C LEU A 192 -2.64 46.77 -59.62
N PHE A 193 -1.71 45.93 -60.11
CA PHE A 193 -0.98 46.22 -61.33
C PHE A 193 -1.91 46.24 -62.54
N ASP A 194 -2.77 45.24 -62.67
CA ASP A 194 -3.75 45.12 -63.75
C ASP A 194 -4.75 46.29 -63.75
N PHE A 195 -5.17 46.73 -62.57
CA PHE A 195 -6.02 47.91 -62.38
C PHE A 195 -5.38 49.19 -62.95
N VAL A 196 -4.10 49.42 -62.65
CA VAL A 196 -3.37 50.60 -63.14
C VAL A 196 -3.11 50.50 -64.66
N GLU A 197 -2.82 49.31 -65.17
CA GLU A 197 -2.60 49.11 -66.60
C GLU A 197 -3.87 49.34 -67.41
N TYR A 198 -5.03 48.89 -66.91
CA TYR A 198 -6.33 49.11 -67.52
C TYR A 198 -6.65 50.60 -67.67
N ILE A 199 -6.49 51.40 -66.61
CA ILE A 199 -6.70 52.85 -66.65
C ILE A 199 -5.70 53.54 -67.60
N LYS A 200 -4.45 53.06 -67.67
CA LYS A 200 -3.45 53.63 -68.59
C LYS A 200 -3.79 53.36 -70.06
N LYS A 201 -4.32 52.18 -70.38
CA LYS A 201 -4.77 51.83 -71.74
C LYS A 201 -6.01 52.64 -72.15
N HIS A 202 -6.91 52.89 -71.20
CA HIS A 202 -8.16 53.61 -71.44
C HIS A 202 -8.12 55.02 -70.83
N LYS A 203 -7.81 56.02 -71.67
CA LYS A 203 -7.55 57.41 -71.26
C LYS A 203 -8.68 58.07 -70.42
N CYS A 204 -9.94 57.69 -70.64
CA CYS A 204 -11.07 58.07 -69.81
C CYS A 204 -12.00 56.86 -69.66
N VAL A 205 -12.23 56.38 -68.44
CA VAL A 205 -13.16 55.28 -68.13
C VAL A 205 -14.11 55.75 -67.03
N PRO A 206 -15.44 55.55 -67.18
CA PRO A 206 -16.37 55.79 -66.09
C PRO A 206 -16.12 54.81 -64.94
N LEU A 207 -16.32 55.26 -63.70
CA LEU A 207 -16.00 54.47 -62.51
C LEU A 207 -16.82 53.18 -62.40
N GLU A 208 -18.02 53.16 -62.98
CA GLU A 208 -18.89 51.99 -63.07
C GLU A 208 -18.25 50.84 -63.86
N ASP A 209 -17.58 51.15 -64.97
CA ASP A 209 -16.95 50.13 -65.84
C ASP A 209 -15.70 49.54 -65.17
N VAL A 210 -14.90 50.37 -64.49
CA VAL A 210 -13.74 49.90 -63.72
C VAL A 210 -14.20 49.03 -62.54
N ALA A 211 -15.26 49.44 -61.87
CA ALA A 211 -15.82 48.67 -60.77
C ALA A 211 -16.44 47.34 -61.24
N ALA A 212 -17.03 47.28 -62.43
CA ALA A 212 -17.54 46.06 -63.01
C ALA A 212 -16.41 45.07 -63.35
N GLU A 213 -15.31 45.54 -63.95
CA GLU A 213 -14.17 44.69 -64.33
C GLU A 213 -13.46 44.09 -63.11
N PHE A 214 -13.24 44.90 -62.07
CA PHE A 214 -12.52 44.49 -60.85
C PHE A 214 -13.46 44.08 -59.69
N LYS A 215 -14.77 43.98 -59.96
CA LYS A 215 -15.83 43.64 -58.98
C LYS A 215 -15.80 44.50 -57.71
N LEU A 216 -15.49 45.79 -57.86
CA LEU A 216 -15.47 46.77 -56.78
C LEU A 216 -16.85 47.39 -56.60
N ARG A 217 -17.10 47.99 -55.42
CA ARG A 217 -18.31 48.78 -55.19
C ARG A 217 -18.04 50.23 -55.59
N THR A 218 -18.87 50.79 -56.46
CA THR A 218 -18.92 52.24 -56.66
C THR A 218 -19.60 52.88 -55.44
N GLN A 219 -19.02 53.95 -54.92
CA GLN A 219 -19.76 54.85 -54.03
C GLN A 219 -20.54 55.77 -54.97
N GLU A 220 -21.85 55.54 -55.09
CA GLU A 220 -22.71 56.47 -55.81
C GLU A 220 -22.74 57.78 -55.01
N ASP A 221 -22.18 58.83 -55.59
CA ASP A 221 -22.29 60.18 -55.04
C ASP A 221 -23.78 60.57 -55.01
N TYR A 222 -24.39 60.50 -53.83
CA TYR A 222 -25.69 61.12 -53.57
C TYR A 222 -25.54 62.65 -53.69
N LEU A 223 -25.66 63.15 -54.92
CA LEU A 223 -25.90 64.55 -55.22
C LEU A 223 -27.19 64.66 -56.02
N GLY A 224 -28.29 64.73 -55.27
CA GLY A 224 -29.63 65.12 -55.67
C GLY A 224 -30.38 65.60 -54.44
#